data_AF-A0A7I8JRA7-F1
#
_entry.id   AF-A0A7I8JRA7-F1
#
_cell.length_a   1.000
_cell.length_b   1.000
_cell.length_c   1.000
_cell.angle_alpha   90.00
_cell.angle_beta   90.00
_cell.angle_gamma   90.00
#
_symmetry.space_group_name_H-M   'P 1'
#
loop_
_entity.id
_entity.type
_entity.pdbx_description
1 polymer ?
#
loop_
_entity_poly.entity_id
_entity_poly.type
_entity_poly.pdbx_seq_one_letter_code
_entity_poly.pdbx_strand_id
1 'polypeptide(L)'
;MAGLLRRLGRASALAVLGGAFGEQHRCGAGGAGARRLPLGAVAAVSGGVCHLEEEKQEASEKVALSPDKWTEFKLHETARVSHNSHLFRFTFDHEAKLGLHVASCILTRAPLGEDAEGKKKYVIRPYTPISDIESRGYFDLLIKVYPEGKMSQHIAGLKPGDVLEVKGPIEKFRYSPNMKKQIGMIAGGTGITPMLQIIMEIVKNPDDNTQVHIDNMTIHSIFFLLMVNVNVTSTSTHHPFSGGASVRQRSPDDILLKGKLDQLAAAHPNVKVFYTVDNPSKAWRGGAGYISKDMILKGLPAPGEDTMILVCGPPGMMKHVSGEKAKDWTQGELSGLLKETGYTEGMVFKFDGDEAGQGSLSLSLSLPPSFKLERALKRSMGGIRSMTLGVAAHRNM
;
A
#
# COMPACT_ATOMS: atom_id res chain seq x y z
N MET A 1 -20.92 2.99 -17.54
CA MET A 1 -19.52 3.31 -17.90
C MET A 1 -18.95 4.59 -17.26
N ALA A 2 -19.71 5.68 -17.03
CA ALA A 2 -19.17 6.91 -16.41
C ALA A 2 -19.25 6.98 -14.86
N GLY A 3 -19.86 6.00 -14.19
CA GLY A 3 -20.14 6.03 -12.75
C GLY A 3 -18.91 5.80 -11.87
N LEU A 4 -18.06 4.83 -12.20
CA LEU A 4 -16.91 4.42 -11.37
C LEU A 4 -15.84 5.52 -11.27
N LEU A 5 -15.43 6.11 -12.40
CA LEU A 5 -14.46 7.22 -12.42
C LEU A 5 -15.01 8.49 -11.76
N ARG A 6 -16.31 8.78 -11.92
CA ARG A 6 -16.95 9.93 -11.24
C ARG A 6 -17.08 9.74 -9.73
N ARG A 7 -17.22 8.50 -9.24
CA ARG A 7 -17.28 8.18 -7.80
C ARG A 7 -15.93 8.35 -7.11
N LEU A 8 -14.83 8.02 -7.78
CA LEU A 8 -13.48 8.33 -7.27
C LEU A 8 -13.26 9.85 -7.08
N GLY A 9 -13.91 10.69 -7.89
CA GLY A 9 -13.87 12.15 -7.77
C GLY A 9 -14.90 12.78 -6.81
N ARG A 10 -15.80 12.01 -6.20
CA ARG A 10 -16.91 12.54 -5.36
C ARG A 10 -16.95 12.04 -3.91
N ALA A 11 -16.00 11.22 -3.48
CA ALA A 11 -15.97 10.68 -2.10
C ALA A 11 -15.49 11.67 -1.02
N SER A 12 -15.52 12.99 -1.27
CA SER A 12 -15.14 14.00 -0.27
C SER A 12 -15.97 15.28 -0.46
N ALA A 13 -17.26 15.24 -0.10
CA ALA A 13 -18.09 16.43 -0.02
C ALA A 13 -19.31 16.21 0.90
N LEU A 14 -19.07 16.03 2.20
CA LEU A 14 -20.06 16.09 3.30
C LEU A 14 -19.22 16.00 4.60
N ALA A 15 -19.17 16.94 5.55
CA ALA A 15 -20.04 18.06 5.87
C ALA A 15 -19.22 19.23 6.49
N VAL A 16 -19.39 20.44 5.96
CA VAL A 16 -19.17 21.70 6.69
C VAL A 16 -20.42 22.53 6.44
N LEU A 17 -21.38 22.45 7.35
CA LEU A 17 -22.51 23.37 7.42
C LEU A 17 -22.79 23.67 8.88
N GLY A 18 -22.83 24.96 9.21
CA GLY A 18 -23.59 25.45 10.36
C GLY A 18 -22.81 26.16 11.45
N GLY A 19 -22.13 27.26 11.13
CA GLY A 19 -21.88 28.31 12.12
C GLY A 19 -22.96 29.38 12.00
N ALA A 20 -23.88 29.46 12.96
CA ALA A 20 -24.63 30.66 13.34
C ALA A 20 -25.52 30.37 14.57
N PHE A 21 -25.72 31.41 15.39
CA PHE A 21 -26.53 31.51 16.62
C PHE A 21 -25.82 31.17 17.94
N GLY A 22 -25.14 32.18 18.47
CA GLY A 22 -25.10 32.41 19.91
C GLY A 22 -26.24 33.36 20.29
N GLU A 23 -27.04 33.00 21.28
CA GLU A 23 -27.72 33.98 22.13
C GLU A 23 -27.99 33.37 23.50
N GLN A 24 -27.64 34.15 24.52
CA GLN A 24 -27.67 33.83 25.94
C GLN A 24 -29.11 33.70 26.45
N HIS A 25 -29.37 32.78 27.39
CA HIS A 25 -30.50 32.96 28.31
C HIS A 25 -30.09 32.73 29.77
N ARG A 26 -30.33 33.79 30.55
CA ARG A 26 -30.16 33.95 31.99
C ARG A 26 -31.08 33.01 32.77
N CYS A 27 -30.56 32.53 33.91
CA CYS A 27 -31.33 31.99 35.03
C CYS A 27 -32.12 33.10 35.74
N GLY A 28 -33.39 32.84 36.07
CA GLY A 28 -34.27 33.70 36.85
C GLY A 28 -35.22 32.86 37.72
N ALA A 29 -35.34 33.26 38.98
CA ALA A 29 -35.91 32.53 40.11
C ALA A 29 -37.45 32.58 40.22
N GLY A 30 -38.00 31.64 41.00
CA GLY A 30 -39.35 31.60 41.58
C GLY A 30 -39.71 30.15 41.90
N GLY A 31 -40.25 29.72 43.05
CA GLY A 31 -40.92 30.37 44.16
C GLY A 31 -41.91 29.35 44.75
N ALA A 32 -41.68 28.92 45.99
CA ALA A 32 -42.54 28.25 46.99
C ALA A 32 -43.83 27.45 46.60
N GLY A 33 -43.94 26.23 47.15
CA GLY A 33 -45.20 25.51 47.36
C GLY A 33 -45.01 24.25 48.22
N ALA A 34 -45.61 24.22 49.42
CA ALA A 34 -45.37 23.27 50.50
C ALA A 34 -46.39 22.11 50.59
N ARG A 35 -46.06 21.11 51.43
CA ARG A 35 -46.85 19.97 52.01
C ARG A 35 -46.61 18.62 51.32
N ARG A 36 -46.46 17.46 51.99
CA ARG A 36 -46.54 17.00 53.40
C ARG A 36 -45.89 15.60 53.45
N LEU A 37 -45.19 15.26 54.54
CA LEU A 37 -44.79 13.88 54.91
C LEU A 37 -45.99 13.11 55.50
N PRO A 38 -45.95 11.76 55.48
CA PRO A 38 -45.79 11.10 56.77
C PRO A 38 -44.78 9.93 56.77
N LEU A 39 -44.45 9.52 57.99
CA LEU A 39 -43.45 8.56 58.43
C LEU A 39 -43.68 7.11 57.96
N GLY A 40 -42.58 6.36 57.87
CA GLY A 40 -42.50 5.03 58.48
C GLY A 40 -42.14 3.87 57.55
N ALA A 41 -40.86 3.54 57.47
CA ALA A 41 -40.33 2.16 57.52
C ALA A 41 -38.82 2.19 57.31
N VAL A 42 -38.06 2.02 58.39
CA VAL A 42 -36.65 1.66 58.34
C VAL A 42 -36.59 0.16 58.06
N ALA A 43 -36.20 -0.22 56.85
CA ALA A 43 -35.82 -1.59 56.53
C ALA A 43 -34.42 -1.57 55.93
N ALA A 44 -33.45 -2.02 56.73
CA ALA A 44 -32.10 -2.29 56.28
C ALA A 44 -32.14 -3.45 55.28
N VAL A 45 -31.76 -3.16 54.03
CA VAL A 45 -31.33 -4.20 53.08
C VAL A 45 -29.94 -3.80 52.61
N SER A 46 -29.00 -4.64 53.02
CA SER A 46 -27.60 -4.67 52.67
C SER A 46 -27.36 -4.32 51.20
N GLY A 47 -26.45 -3.37 50.98
CA GLY A 47 -25.97 -3.00 49.66
C GLY A 47 -25.37 -4.20 48.94
N GLY A 48 -26.08 -4.66 47.91
CA GLY A 48 -25.50 -5.34 46.76
C GLY A 48 -25.73 -4.42 45.58
N VAL A 49 -24.75 -3.59 45.23
CA VAL A 49 -24.72 -2.93 43.93
C VAL A 49 -24.50 -4.06 42.92
N CYS A 50 -25.57 -4.54 42.31
CA CYS A 50 -25.48 -5.35 41.11
C CYS A 50 -24.94 -4.43 40.01
N HIS A 51 -23.62 -4.42 39.84
CA HIS A 51 -23.03 -4.04 38.56
C HIS A 51 -23.53 -5.08 37.54
N LEU A 52 -24.59 -4.70 36.82
CA LEU A 52 -24.77 -5.20 35.47
C LEU A 52 -23.67 -4.54 34.65
N GLU A 53 -22.48 -5.14 34.67
CA GLU A 53 -21.52 -4.96 33.59
C GLU A 53 -22.19 -5.57 32.36
N GLU A 54 -22.84 -4.71 31.57
CA GLU A 54 -23.06 -5.04 30.17
C GLU A 54 -21.68 -5.23 29.57
N GLU A 55 -21.22 -6.49 29.52
CA GLU A 55 -20.13 -6.90 28.65
C GLU A 55 -20.55 -6.55 27.24
N LYS A 56 -20.17 -5.34 26.80
CA LYS A 56 -20.22 -4.93 25.42
C LYS A 56 -19.23 -5.82 24.69
N GLN A 57 -19.69 -6.98 24.23
CA GLN A 57 -18.99 -7.77 23.23
C GLN A 57 -18.75 -6.83 22.05
N GLU A 58 -17.51 -6.36 21.91
CA GLU A 58 -17.05 -5.78 20.65
C GLU A 58 -17.22 -6.87 19.61
N ALA A 59 -18.30 -6.79 18.84
CA ALA A 59 -18.52 -7.64 17.69
C ALA A 59 -17.29 -7.48 16.80
N SER A 60 -16.45 -8.52 16.74
CA SER A 60 -15.23 -8.51 15.93
C SER A 60 -15.62 -8.13 14.51
N GLU A 61 -15.06 -7.04 14.00
CA GLU A 61 -15.48 -6.47 12.74
C GLU A 61 -15.34 -7.49 11.61
N LYS A 62 -16.39 -7.64 10.79
CA LYS A 62 -16.40 -8.65 9.72
C LYS A 62 -15.38 -8.30 8.65
N VAL A 63 -14.42 -9.20 8.44
CA VAL A 63 -13.33 -9.04 7.47
C VAL A 63 -13.42 -10.09 6.37
N ALA A 64 -13.18 -9.67 5.12
CA ALA A 64 -13.26 -10.56 3.95
C ALA A 64 -11.96 -11.28 3.61
N LEU A 65 -10.79 -10.69 3.88
CA LEU A 65 -9.50 -11.32 3.59
C LEU A 65 -9.10 -12.36 4.65
N SER A 66 -8.38 -13.40 4.19
CA SER A 66 -7.71 -14.37 5.05
C SER A 66 -6.20 -14.35 4.79
N PRO A 67 -5.35 -14.27 5.84
CA PRO A 67 -3.89 -14.25 5.67
C PRO A 67 -3.36 -15.62 5.21
N ASP A 68 -4.06 -16.69 5.57
CA ASP A 68 -3.61 -18.06 5.34
C ASP A 68 -4.30 -18.73 4.15
N LYS A 69 -5.52 -18.29 3.80
CA LYS A 69 -6.36 -18.95 2.80
C LYS A 69 -6.59 -18.06 1.57
N TRP A 70 -6.59 -18.71 0.40
CA TRP A 70 -7.04 -18.08 -0.84
C TRP A 70 -8.56 -17.95 -0.79
N THR A 71 -9.04 -16.74 -1.03
CA THR A 71 -10.46 -16.37 -1.02
C THR A 71 -10.83 -15.82 -2.39
N GLU A 72 -11.98 -16.22 -2.91
CA GLU A 72 -12.46 -15.78 -4.22
C GLU A 72 -13.23 -14.48 -4.11
N PHE A 73 -12.90 -13.52 -4.96
CA PHE A 73 -13.61 -12.25 -5.07
C PHE A 73 -14.15 -12.07 -6.48
N LYS A 74 -15.44 -11.73 -6.60
CA LYS A 74 -16.12 -11.59 -7.89
C LYS A 74 -15.83 -10.22 -8.49
N LEU A 75 -15.38 -10.20 -9.74
CA LEU A 75 -15.28 -8.99 -10.54
C LEU A 75 -16.69 -8.46 -10.79
N HIS A 76 -16.95 -7.22 -10.41
CA HIS A 76 -18.23 -6.56 -10.62
C HIS A 76 -18.22 -5.70 -11.88
N GLU A 77 -17.22 -4.84 -12.04
CA GLU A 77 -17.10 -3.97 -13.21
C GLU A 77 -15.64 -3.57 -13.47
N THR A 78 -15.38 -3.09 -14.69
CA THR A 78 -14.09 -2.53 -15.09
C THR A 78 -14.26 -1.14 -15.68
N ALA A 79 -13.26 -0.28 -15.52
CA ALA A 79 -13.19 1.02 -16.19
C ALA A 79 -11.80 1.28 -16.74
N ARG A 80 -11.73 1.76 -17.98
CA ARG A 80 -10.46 2.18 -18.58
C ARG A 80 -10.00 3.50 -17.96
N VAL A 81 -8.76 3.53 -17.49
CA VAL A 81 -8.12 4.72 -16.90
C VAL A 81 -7.18 5.38 -17.90
N SER A 82 -6.40 4.60 -18.63
CA SER A 82 -5.51 5.07 -19.69
C SER A 82 -5.51 4.09 -20.87
N HIS A 83 -4.56 4.22 -21.79
CA HIS A 83 -4.46 3.29 -22.91
C HIS A 83 -4.13 1.86 -22.49
N ASN A 84 -3.51 1.67 -21.32
CA ASN A 84 -3.04 0.38 -20.82
C ASN A 84 -3.42 0.11 -19.36
N SER A 85 -4.02 1.07 -18.67
CA SER A 85 -4.35 0.95 -17.25
C SER A 85 -5.85 0.91 -17.07
N HIS A 86 -6.31 -0.02 -16.24
CA HIS A 86 -7.70 -0.31 -15.99
C HIS A 86 -7.95 -0.41 -14.49
N LEU A 87 -9.13 0.02 -14.09
CA LEU A 87 -9.67 -0.15 -12.77
C LEU A 87 -10.56 -1.38 -12.76
N PHE A 88 -10.33 -2.28 -11.80
CA PHE A 88 -11.12 -3.49 -11.60
C PHE A 88 -11.77 -3.42 -10.23
N ARG A 89 -13.10 -3.43 -10.19
CA ARG A 89 -13.87 -3.44 -8.95
C ARG A 89 -14.26 -4.86 -8.59
N PHE A 90 -13.78 -5.34 -7.46
CA PHE A 90 -14.17 -6.61 -6.90
C PHE A 90 -15.15 -6.40 -5.75
N THR A 91 -16.11 -7.31 -5.61
CA THR A 91 -17.15 -7.22 -4.58
C THR A 91 -17.16 -8.43 -3.68
N PHE A 92 -17.60 -8.21 -2.45
CA PHE A 92 -17.77 -9.20 -1.40
C PHE A 92 -18.92 -8.73 -0.49
N ASP A 93 -19.07 -9.36 0.67
CA ASP A 93 -20.13 -8.98 1.61
C ASP A 93 -20.12 -7.48 1.93
N HIS A 94 -21.26 -6.84 1.67
CA HIS A 94 -21.51 -5.41 1.88
C HIS A 94 -21.33 -4.92 3.32
N GLU A 95 -21.43 -5.80 4.31
CA GLU A 95 -21.19 -5.45 5.71
C GLU A 95 -19.74 -5.62 6.11
N ALA A 96 -18.95 -6.39 5.36
CA ALA A 96 -17.56 -6.64 5.68
C ALA A 96 -16.65 -5.52 5.17
N LYS A 97 -15.53 -5.30 5.86
CA LYS A 97 -14.36 -4.60 5.31
C LYS A 97 -13.45 -5.59 4.61
N LEU A 98 -12.54 -5.08 3.77
CA LEU A 98 -11.54 -5.95 3.14
C LEU A 98 -10.58 -6.54 4.18
N GLY A 99 -10.20 -5.78 5.22
CA GLY A 99 -9.26 -6.21 6.26
C GLY A 99 -7.79 -5.94 5.94
N LEU A 100 -7.51 -4.88 5.20
CA LEU A 100 -6.15 -4.38 5.02
C LEU A 100 -5.79 -3.39 6.13
N HIS A 101 -4.53 -3.43 6.57
CA HIS A 101 -3.93 -2.32 7.31
C HIS A 101 -3.11 -1.44 6.37
N VAL A 102 -2.75 -0.23 6.82
CA VAL A 102 -2.02 0.75 6.01
C VAL A 102 -0.69 0.17 5.53
N ALA A 103 -0.36 0.42 4.26
CA ALA A 103 0.85 -0.06 3.62
C ALA A 103 1.02 -1.59 3.64
N SER A 104 -0.12 -2.29 3.56
CA SER A 104 -0.19 -3.72 3.26
C SER A 104 -0.74 -3.95 1.84
N CYS A 105 -0.52 -5.14 1.32
CA CYS A 105 -1.02 -5.52 0.00
C CYS A 105 -1.79 -6.84 0.06
N ILE A 106 -2.47 -7.16 -1.04
CA ILE A 106 -3.03 -8.49 -1.27
C ILE A 106 -2.10 -9.27 -2.21
N LEU A 107 -2.10 -10.59 -2.10
CA LEU A 107 -1.55 -11.50 -3.11
C LEU A 107 -2.68 -12.00 -3.98
N THR A 108 -2.50 -11.96 -5.28
CA THR A 108 -3.38 -12.59 -6.25
C THR A 108 -2.69 -13.80 -6.85
N ARG A 109 -3.46 -14.81 -7.25
CA ARG A 109 -2.93 -15.95 -8.03
C ARG A 109 -3.73 -16.17 -9.30
N ALA A 110 -3.04 -16.64 -10.33
CA ALA A 110 -3.64 -17.06 -11.58
C ALA A 110 -2.97 -18.34 -12.09
N PRO A 111 -3.71 -19.26 -12.72
CA PRO A 111 -3.15 -20.49 -13.25
C PRO A 111 -2.19 -20.21 -14.42
N LEU A 112 -1.09 -20.95 -14.47
CA LEU A 112 -0.07 -20.93 -15.53
C LEU A 112 -0.01 -22.24 -16.33
N GLY A 113 -0.96 -23.14 -16.11
CA GLY A 113 -0.95 -24.51 -16.62
C GLY A 113 -0.59 -25.51 -15.52
N GLU A 114 -0.09 -26.67 -15.93
CA GLU A 114 0.28 -27.79 -15.07
C GLU A 114 1.77 -28.11 -15.25
N ASP A 115 2.42 -28.64 -14.21
CA ASP A 115 3.77 -29.20 -14.31
C ASP A 115 3.75 -30.61 -14.92
N ALA A 116 4.94 -31.22 -15.06
CA ALA A 116 5.08 -32.55 -15.67
C ALA A 116 4.34 -33.64 -14.87
N GLU A 117 4.06 -33.36 -13.59
CA GLU A 117 3.37 -34.22 -12.64
C GLU A 117 1.85 -33.93 -12.57
N GLY A 118 1.32 -33.03 -13.42
CA GLY A 118 -0.10 -32.67 -13.47
C GLY A 118 -0.55 -31.73 -12.36
N LYS A 119 0.36 -31.14 -11.59
CA LYS A 119 0.03 -30.19 -10.53
C LYS A 119 -0.04 -28.77 -11.11
N LYS A 120 -1.12 -28.07 -10.76
CA LYS A 120 -1.36 -26.69 -11.21
C LYS A 120 -0.25 -25.75 -10.75
N LYS A 121 0.37 -25.08 -11.73
CA LYS A 121 1.32 -24.00 -11.52
C LYS A 121 0.56 -22.68 -11.46
N TYR A 122 0.99 -21.78 -10.58
CA TYR A 122 0.39 -20.46 -10.44
C TYR A 122 1.43 -19.35 -10.66
N VAL A 123 0.99 -18.25 -11.25
CA VAL A 123 1.66 -16.95 -11.08
C VAL A 123 1.03 -16.28 -9.87
N ILE A 124 1.85 -15.76 -8.96
CA ILE A 124 1.39 -15.00 -7.80
C ILE A 124 1.99 -13.60 -7.90
N ARG A 125 1.18 -12.56 -7.67
CA ARG A 125 1.65 -11.17 -7.69
C ARG A 125 0.99 -10.34 -6.57
N PRO A 126 1.74 -9.43 -5.93
CA PRO A 126 1.16 -8.48 -5.00
C PRO A 126 0.43 -7.36 -5.74
N TYR A 127 -0.68 -6.90 -5.19
CA TYR A 127 -1.37 -5.67 -5.61
C TYR A 127 -1.81 -4.89 -4.37
N THR A 128 -1.74 -3.56 -4.46
CA THR A 128 -2.23 -2.68 -3.39
C THR A 128 -3.54 -2.04 -3.85
N PRO A 129 -4.69 -2.36 -3.21
CA PRO A 129 -5.95 -1.73 -3.55
C PRO A 129 -5.91 -0.21 -3.33
N ILE A 130 -6.58 0.52 -4.22
CA ILE A 130 -6.69 1.99 -4.15
C ILE A 130 -7.96 2.46 -3.43
N SER A 131 -8.86 1.52 -3.13
CA SER A 131 -10.04 1.78 -2.29
C SER A 131 -9.62 2.08 -0.85
N ASP A 132 -10.45 2.83 -0.16
CA ASP A 132 -10.28 3.11 1.26
C ASP A 132 -10.23 1.81 2.07
N ILE A 133 -9.32 1.70 3.05
CA ILE A 133 -9.24 0.52 3.94
C ILE A 133 -10.52 0.32 4.75
N GLU A 134 -11.25 1.40 4.99
CA GLU A 134 -12.54 1.42 5.68
C GLU A 134 -13.73 1.13 4.75
N SER A 135 -13.51 1.01 3.44
CA SER A 135 -14.57 0.68 2.48
C SER A 135 -15.16 -0.70 2.78
N ARG A 136 -16.49 -0.79 2.69
CA ARG A 136 -17.22 -2.06 2.85
C ARG A 136 -17.75 -2.59 1.52
N GLY A 137 -17.77 -3.91 1.37
CA GLY A 137 -18.37 -4.61 0.23
C GLY A 137 -17.62 -4.58 -1.09
N TYR A 138 -16.56 -3.78 -1.23
CA TYR A 138 -15.77 -3.75 -2.46
C TYR A 138 -14.33 -3.33 -2.22
N PHE A 139 -13.48 -3.64 -3.20
CA PHE A 139 -12.16 -3.04 -3.34
C PHE A 139 -11.84 -2.83 -4.81
N ASP A 140 -10.99 -1.84 -5.07
CA ASP A 140 -10.63 -1.44 -6.42
C ASP A 140 -9.13 -1.66 -6.66
N LEU A 141 -8.79 -2.37 -7.75
CA LEU A 141 -7.40 -2.54 -8.22
C LEU A 141 -7.14 -1.69 -9.45
N LEU A 142 -6.13 -0.83 -9.37
CA LEU A 142 -5.60 -0.11 -10.53
C LEU A 142 -4.44 -0.91 -11.14
N ILE A 143 -4.68 -1.52 -12.30
CA ILE A 143 -3.74 -2.45 -12.91
C ILE A 143 -3.33 -1.94 -14.28
N LYS A 144 -2.03 -1.90 -14.52
CA LYS A 144 -1.44 -1.70 -15.84
C LYS A 144 -1.28 -3.05 -16.52
N VAL A 145 -1.78 -3.14 -17.75
CA VAL A 145 -1.77 -4.35 -18.56
C VAL A 145 -0.53 -4.34 -19.43
N TYR A 146 0.36 -5.30 -19.18
CA TYR A 146 1.59 -5.50 -19.93
C TYR A 146 1.40 -6.62 -20.96
N PRO A 147 1.86 -6.49 -22.22
CA PRO A 147 1.70 -7.52 -23.25
C PRO A 147 2.18 -8.90 -22.80
N GLU A 148 3.39 -8.97 -22.25
CA GLU A 148 4.00 -10.21 -21.74
C GLU A 148 3.66 -10.51 -20.26
N GLY A 149 2.77 -9.72 -19.66
CA GLY A 149 2.47 -9.79 -18.24
C GLY A 149 1.47 -10.90 -17.92
N LYS A 150 1.97 -12.05 -17.44
CA LYS A 150 1.14 -13.22 -17.09
C LYS A 150 -0.07 -12.89 -16.21
N MET A 151 0.14 -12.22 -15.08
CA MET A 151 -0.95 -11.86 -14.16
C MET A 151 -1.82 -10.73 -14.71
N SER A 152 -1.21 -9.68 -15.28
CA SER A 152 -1.97 -8.53 -15.78
C SER A 152 -2.87 -8.90 -16.95
N GLN A 153 -2.41 -9.81 -17.83
CA GLN A 153 -3.21 -10.35 -18.93
C GLN A 153 -4.35 -11.24 -18.41
N HIS A 154 -4.09 -12.07 -17.39
CA HIS A 154 -5.13 -12.85 -16.75
C HIS A 154 -6.25 -11.96 -16.19
N ILE A 155 -5.90 -10.94 -15.40
CA ILE A 155 -6.90 -10.03 -14.80
C ILE A 155 -7.61 -9.21 -15.89
N ALA A 156 -6.91 -8.78 -16.94
CA ALA A 156 -7.51 -8.08 -18.07
C ALA A 156 -8.51 -8.94 -18.87
N GLY A 157 -8.36 -10.26 -18.85
CA GLY A 157 -9.27 -11.21 -19.49
C GLY A 157 -10.54 -11.51 -18.70
N LEU A 158 -10.61 -11.12 -17.41
CA LEU A 158 -11.78 -11.36 -16.56
C LEU A 158 -12.99 -10.53 -17.03
N LYS A 159 -14.16 -11.16 -16.97
CA LYS A 159 -15.46 -10.55 -17.22
C LYS A 159 -16.23 -10.38 -15.91
N PRO A 160 -17.16 -9.41 -15.82
CA PRO A 160 -18.06 -9.32 -14.68
C PRO A 160 -18.71 -10.67 -14.35
N GLY A 161 -18.59 -11.09 -13.09
CA GLY A 161 -19.00 -12.40 -12.59
C GLY A 161 -17.84 -13.38 -12.37
N ASP A 162 -16.74 -13.23 -13.09
CA ASP A 162 -15.53 -14.05 -12.90
C ASP A 162 -14.88 -13.77 -11.55
N VAL A 163 -14.08 -14.71 -11.07
CA VAL A 163 -13.41 -14.63 -9.77
C VAL A 163 -11.92 -14.38 -9.90
N LEU A 164 -11.38 -13.63 -8.95
CA LEU A 164 -9.95 -13.53 -8.68
C LEU A 164 -9.67 -14.10 -7.30
N GLU A 165 -8.70 -15.01 -7.21
CA GLU A 165 -8.26 -15.58 -5.95
C GLU A 165 -7.25 -14.68 -5.26
N VAL A 166 -7.55 -14.34 -4.01
CA VAL A 166 -6.82 -13.34 -3.22
C VAL A 166 -6.46 -13.89 -1.85
N LYS A 167 -5.28 -13.55 -1.36
CA LYS A 167 -4.83 -13.84 0.01
C LYS A 167 -4.20 -12.59 0.64
N GLY A 168 -4.44 -12.34 1.92
CA GLY A 168 -3.89 -11.17 2.62
C GLY A 168 -4.57 -10.92 3.97
N PRO A 169 -4.23 -9.83 4.67
CA PRO A 169 -3.24 -8.83 4.30
C PRO A 169 -1.81 -9.36 4.36
N ILE A 170 -0.94 -8.87 3.48
CA ILE A 170 0.51 -9.02 3.60
C ILE A 170 1.10 -7.68 4.03
N GLU A 171 1.56 -7.61 5.28
CA GLU A 171 2.27 -6.44 5.79
C GLU A 171 3.54 -6.21 4.95
N LYS A 172 3.70 -5.01 4.40
CA LYS A 172 4.92 -4.61 3.71
C LYS A 172 5.69 -3.61 4.55
N PHE A 173 5.00 -2.57 5.00
CA PHE A 173 5.58 -1.50 5.80
C PHE A 173 4.62 -1.15 6.92
N ARG A 174 5.12 -1.13 8.16
CA ARG A 174 4.30 -0.74 9.31
C ARG A 174 4.36 0.76 9.51
N TYR A 175 3.39 1.46 8.96
CA TYR A 175 3.22 2.89 9.20
C TYR A 175 2.64 3.15 10.59
N SER A 176 3.08 4.22 11.24
CA SER A 176 2.44 4.76 12.44
C SER A 176 2.44 6.29 12.37
N PRO A 177 1.39 6.96 12.90
CA PRO A 177 1.29 8.41 12.83
C PRO A 177 2.51 9.11 13.42
N ASN A 178 3.00 10.15 12.76
CA ASN A 178 4.19 10.91 13.18
C ASN A 178 5.49 10.08 13.34
N MET A 179 5.59 8.86 12.79
CA MET A 179 6.80 8.03 12.94
C MET A 179 8.07 8.70 12.37
N LYS A 180 7.86 9.62 11.41
CA LYS A 180 8.86 10.47 10.78
C LYS A 180 8.24 11.84 10.56
N LYS A 181 9.05 12.90 10.70
CA LYS A 181 8.59 14.26 10.41
C LYS A 181 8.38 14.45 8.91
N GLN A 182 9.22 13.82 8.09
CA GLN A 182 9.18 13.96 6.63
C GLN A 182 9.26 12.61 5.93
N ILE A 183 8.32 12.36 5.02
CA ILE A 183 8.31 11.19 4.15
C ILE A 183 8.40 11.65 2.70
N GLY A 184 9.51 11.31 2.03
CA GLY A 184 9.64 11.39 0.59
C GLY A 184 9.10 10.10 -0.05
N MET A 185 8.46 10.20 -1.21
CA MET A 185 7.91 9.08 -1.95
C MET A 185 8.32 9.19 -3.42
N ILE A 186 8.94 8.16 -3.96
CA ILE A 186 9.28 8.06 -5.39
C ILE A 186 8.46 6.93 -5.99
N ALA A 187 7.58 7.27 -6.92
CA ALA A 187 6.65 6.33 -7.53
C ALA A 187 6.80 6.29 -9.06
N GLY A 188 6.78 5.09 -9.63
CA GLY A 188 6.74 4.88 -11.07
C GLY A 188 5.49 4.10 -11.48
N GLY A 189 4.62 4.69 -12.29
CA GLY A 189 3.41 4.03 -12.79
C GLY A 189 2.50 3.51 -11.67
N THR A 190 2.21 2.20 -11.65
CA THR A 190 1.37 1.51 -10.64
C THR A 190 2.00 1.52 -9.24
N GLY A 191 3.28 1.85 -9.11
CA GLY A 191 3.96 2.02 -7.82
C GLY A 191 3.41 3.17 -6.96
N ILE A 192 2.53 4.01 -7.51
CA ILE A 192 1.81 5.05 -6.74
C ILE A 192 0.78 4.45 -5.76
N THR A 193 0.32 3.23 -5.98
CA THR A 193 -0.76 2.60 -5.19
C THR A 193 -0.42 2.39 -3.70
N PRO A 194 0.75 1.85 -3.32
CA PRO A 194 1.16 1.82 -1.90
C PRO A 194 1.36 3.21 -1.30
N MET A 195 1.82 4.18 -2.10
CA MET A 195 2.01 5.56 -1.63
C MET A 195 0.67 6.20 -1.28
N LEU A 196 -0.36 5.97 -2.11
CA LEU A 196 -1.70 6.48 -1.88
C LEU A 196 -2.28 6.01 -0.54
N GLN A 197 -2.08 4.75 -0.15
CA GLN A 197 -2.59 4.27 1.14
C GLN A 197 -2.00 5.05 2.32
N ILE A 198 -0.68 5.32 2.29
CA ILE A 198 0.01 6.05 3.34
C ILE A 198 -0.43 7.52 3.36
N ILE A 199 -0.52 8.16 2.18
CA ILE A 199 -1.00 9.53 2.07
C ILE A 199 -2.40 9.66 2.64
N MET A 200 -3.30 8.74 2.26
CA MET A 200 -4.69 8.75 2.73
C MET A 200 -4.79 8.54 4.23
N GLU A 201 -3.91 7.75 4.84
CA GLU A 201 -3.85 7.61 6.30
C GLU A 201 -3.44 8.91 6.99
N ILE A 202 -2.35 9.53 6.51
CA ILE A 202 -1.82 10.79 7.06
C ILE A 202 -2.87 11.90 6.99
N VAL A 203 -3.50 12.10 5.83
CA VAL A 203 -4.42 13.24 5.64
C VAL A 203 -5.76 13.08 6.37
N LYS A 204 -6.16 11.85 6.72
CA LYS A 204 -7.38 11.58 7.47
C LYS A 204 -7.18 11.73 8.98
N ASN A 205 -5.96 11.53 9.46
CA ASN A 205 -5.64 11.58 10.86
C ASN A 205 -5.26 13.03 11.26
N PRO A 206 -6.13 13.76 11.98
CA PRO A 206 -5.83 15.15 12.37
C PRO A 206 -4.64 15.26 13.33
N ASP A 207 -4.27 14.18 14.02
CA ASP A 207 -3.12 14.15 14.93
C ASP A 207 -1.80 13.83 14.21
N ASP A 208 -1.85 13.56 12.90
CA ASP A 208 -0.70 13.23 12.08
C ASP A 208 -0.16 14.44 11.32
N ASN A 209 1.01 14.90 11.75
CA ASN A 209 1.65 16.11 11.24
C ASN A 209 2.77 15.80 10.23
N THR A 210 2.90 14.53 9.80
CA THR A 210 3.93 14.12 8.83
C THR A 210 3.81 14.93 7.53
N GLN A 211 4.96 15.46 7.07
CA GLN A 211 5.09 16.14 5.79
C GLN A 211 5.39 15.11 4.69
N VAL A 212 4.66 15.17 3.59
CA VAL A 212 4.74 14.21 2.49
C VAL A 212 5.17 14.91 1.21
N HIS A 213 6.24 14.39 0.59
CA HIS A 213 6.80 14.88 -0.66
C HIS A 213 6.81 13.74 -1.69
N ILE A 214 6.11 13.89 -2.81
CA ILE A 214 5.92 12.81 -3.79
C ILE A 214 6.52 13.23 -5.12
N ASP A 215 7.44 12.43 -5.65
CA ASP A 215 7.92 12.49 -7.03
C ASP A 215 7.32 11.31 -7.80
N ASN A 216 6.31 11.58 -8.62
CA ASN A 216 5.62 10.56 -9.42
C ASN A 216 6.04 10.66 -10.89
N MET A 217 6.59 9.56 -11.40
CA MET A 217 7.11 9.45 -12.76
C MET A 217 6.29 8.51 -13.63
N THR A 218 6.16 8.91 -14.89
CA THR A 218 5.66 8.08 -15.98
C THR A 218 6.84 7.32 -16.62
N ILE A 219 6.95 6.00 -16.42
CA ILE A 219 8.17 5.24 -16.77
C ILE A 219 7.99 4.21 -17.90
N HIS A 220 9.03 4.15 -18.74
CA HIS A 220 9.40 3.07 -19.66
C HIS A 220 9.65 1.71 -18.98
N SER A 221 9.00 0.64 -19.46
CA SER A 221 9.48 -0.73 -19.24
C SER A 221 10.51 -1.06 -20.33
N ILE A 222 11.82 -0.90 -20.07
CA ILE A 222 12.88 -1.42 -20.95
C ILE A 222 13.75 -2.39 -20.15
N PHE A 223 13.55 -3.69 -20.40
CA PHE A 223 14.61 -4.69 -20.45
C PHE A 223 14.17 -5.85 -21.35
N PHE A 224 14.10 -5.60 -22.67
CA PHE A 224 14.19 -6.68 -23.66
C PHE A 224 15.61 -6.61 -24.25
N LEU A 225 16.61 -6.88 -23.41
CA LEU A 225 17.96 -7.22 -23.85
C LEU A 225 18.14 -8.71 -23.62
N LEU A 226 17.47 -9.50 -24.45
CA LEU A 226 17.91 -10.87 -24.69
C LEU A 226 19.22 -10.76 -25.47
N MET A 227 20.31 -11.18 -24.85
CA MET A 227 21.46 -11.65 -25.61
C MET A 227 20.99 -12.83 -26.47
N VAL A 228 20.69 -12.59 -27.74
CA VAL A 228 20.91 -13.60 -28.78
C VAL A 228 21.91 -13.00 -29.75
N ASN A 229 23.16 -13.35 -29.47
CA ASN A 229 24.26 -13.22 -30.40
C ASN A 229 24.09 -14.32 -31.44
N VAL A 230 23.62 -13.98 -32.64
CA VAL A 230 23.81 -14.82 -33.83
C VAL A 230 24.32 -13.90 -34.93
N ASN A 231 25.62 -13.99 -35.16
CA ASN A 231 26.23 -13.59 -36.42
C ASN A 231 25.61 -14.43 -37.55
N VAL A 232 24.90 -13.80 -38.47
CA VAL A 232 24.85 -14.25 -39.87
C VAL A 232 24.95 -13.03 -40.77
N THR A 233 25.94 -13.07 -41.65
CA THR A 233 26.25 -12.14 -42.71
C THR A 233 25.25 -12.20 -43.86
N SER A 234 24.83 -11.00 -44.31
CA SER A 234 24.46 -10.61 -45.69
C SER A 234 23.14 -11.06 -46.35
N THR A 235 22.63 -10.11 -47.14
CA THR A 235 21.72 -10.12 -48.30
C THR A 235 20.19 -10.26 -48.14
N SER A 236 19.51 -9.11 -48.34
CA SER A 236 18.38 -8.88 -49.27
C SER A 236 17.18 -9.84 -49.30
N THR A 237 16.00 -9.39 -48.84
CA THR A 237 14.73 -9.16 -49.60
C THR A 237 13.51 -9.08 -48.65
N HIS A 238 12.46 -8.41 -49.13
CA HIS A 238 11.18 -8.03 -48.47
C HIS A 238 10.49 -9.06 -47.56
N HIS A 239 9.94 -8.60 -46.43
CA HIS A 239 8.51 -8.65 -46.05
C HIS A 239 8.23 -7.90 -44.72
N PRO A 240 7.02 -7.34 -44.51
CA PRO A 240 6.74 -6.46 -43.37
C PRO A 240 6.39 -7.28 -42.13
N PHE A 241 7.21 -7.17 -41.08
CA PHE A 241 6.88 -7.72 -39.77
C PHE A 241 6.07 -6.69 -38.97
N SER A 242 4.83 -7.06 -38.65
CA SER A 242 3.91 -6.30 -37.82
C SER A 242 4.50 -6.13 -36.41
N GLY A 243 4.98 -4.92 -36.11
CA GLY A 243 5.64 -4.59 -34.85
C GLY A 243 4.67 -4.57 -33.68
N GLY A 244 4.86 -5.49 -32.73
CA GLY A 244 4.14 -5.54 -31.46
C GLY A 244 4.24 -4.24 -30.68
N ALA A 245 3.09 -3.73 -30.23
CA ALA A 245 2.99 -2.49 -29.50
C ALA A 245 3.60 -2.62 -28.09
N SER A 246 4.81 -2.08 -27.91
CA SER A 246 5.38 -1.83 -26.58
C SER A 246 4.51 -0.79 -25.86
N VAL A 247 4.06 -1.12 -24.65
CA VAL A 247 3.07 -0.37 -23.88
C VAL A 247 3.76 0.74 -23.09
N ARG A 248 3.39 2.00 -23.38
CA ARG A 248 4.22 3.20 -23.18
C ARG A 248 3.50 4.25 -22.37
N GLN A 249 3.92 4.48 -21.14
CA GLN A 249 3.41 5.58 -20.31
C GLN A 249 4.46 6.70 -20.43
N ARG A 250 4.20 7.73 -21.25
CA ARG A 250 5.22 8.74 -21.65
C ARG A 250 4.77 10.19 -21.56
N SER A 251 3.47 10.45 -21.52
CA SER A 251 2.90 11.81 -21.60
C SER A 251 2.21 12.24 -20.29
N PRO A 252 1.78 13.51 -20.16
CA PRO A 252 0.99 13.95 -19.00
C PRO A 252 -0.34 13.19 -18.80
N ASP A 253 -0.97 12.71 -19.87
CA ASP A 253 -2.26 11.99 -19.83
C ASP A 253 -2.15 10.60 -19.20
N ASP A 254 -0.92 10.13 -19.06
CA ASP A 254 -0.57 8.79 -18.63
C ASP A 254 -0.32 8.72 -17.11
N ILE A 255 -0.32 9.86 -16.42
CA ILE A 255 -0.09 9.95 -14.96
C ILE A 255 -1.29 9.36 -14.22
N LEU A 256 -1.07 8.21 -13.60
CA LEU A 256 -2.09 7.53 -12.81
C LEU A 256 -2.47 8.35 -11.59
N LEU A 257 -3.78 8.46 -11.35
CA LEU A 257 -4.37 9.16 -10.19
C LEU A 257 -4.04 10.66 -10.08
N LYS A 258 -3.56 11.29 -11.16
CA LYS A 258 -3.17 12.71 -11.16
C LYS A 258 -4.22 13.63 -10.54
N GLY A 259 -5.49 13.50 -10.95
CA GLY A 259 -6.57 14.34 -10.41
C GLY A 259 -6.79 14.16 -8.91
N LYS A 260 -6.61 12.94 -8.38
CA LYS A 260 -6.72 12.67 -6.94
C LYS A 260 -5.52 13.23 -6.18
N LEU A 261 -4.30 13.07 -6.71
CA LEU A 261 -3.08 13.61 -6.11
C LEU A 261 -3.08 15.14 -6.10
N ASP A 262 -3.51 15.78 -7.18
CA ASP A 262 -3.65 17.24 -7.27
C ASP A 262 -4.68 17.76 -6.25
N GLN A 263 -5.81 17.07 -6.09
CA GLN A 263 -6.81 17.41 -5.07
C GLN A 263 -6.25 17.28 -3.65
N LEU A 264 -5.50 16.20 -3.37
CA LEU A 264 -4.87 16.00 -2.06
C LEU A 264 -3.85 17.11 -1.77
N ALA A 265 -2.98 17.43 -2.73
CA ALA A 265 -1.99 18.50 -2.58
C ALA A 265 -2.63 19.89 -2.40
N ALA A 266 -3.76 20.14 -3.07
CA ALA A 266 -4.49 21.40 -2.94
C ALA A 266 -5.22 21.52 -1.60
N ALA A 267 -5.75 20.40 -1.07
CA ALA A 267 -6.51 20.38 0.17
C ALA A 267 -5.62 20.30 1.43
N HIS A 268 -4.40 19.76 1.31
CA HIS A 268 -3.52 19.47 2.44
C HIS A 268 -2.13 20.09 2.23
N PRO A 269 -1.76 21.16 2.97
CA PRO A 269 -0.49 21.87 2.77
C PRO A 269 0.74 21.02 3.11
N ASN A 270 0.57 19.96 3.89
CA ASN A 270 1.60 18.98 4.18
C ASN A 270 1.82 17.94 3.07
N VAL A 271 1.05 17.98 1.97
CA VAL A 271 1.23 17.09 0.81
C VAL A 271 1.73 17.89 -0.39
N LYS A 272 2.94 17.58 -0.84
CA LYS A 272 3.56 18.18 -2.04
C LYS A 272 3.74 17.13 -3.11
N VAL A 273 3.35 17.46 -4.33
CA VAL A 273 3.46 16.55 -5.47
C VAL A 273 4.26 17.21 -6.59
N PHE A 274 5.25 16.48 -7.06
CA PHE A 274 6.04 16.78 -8.24
C PHE A 274 5.86 15.66 -9.26
N TYR A 275 5.80 16.04 -10.54
CA TYR A 275 5.64 15.10 -11.64
C TYR A 275 6.79 15.26 -12.62
N THR A 276 7.28 14.15 -13.14
CA THR A 276 8.20 14.14 -14.28
C THR A 276 7.76 13.13 -15.34
N VAL A 277 7.94 13.50 -16.62
CA VAL A 277 7.51 12.68 -17.76
C VAL A 277 8.59 12.60 -18.82
N ASP A 278 8.71 11.46 -19.49
CA ASP A 278 9.69 11.23 -20.54
C ASP A 278 9.47 12.11 -21.78
N ASN A 279 8.21 12.31 -22.18
CA ASN A 279 7.84 13.06 -23.38
C ASN A 279 6.92 14.24 -23.03
N PRO A 280 7.48 15.34 -22.50
CA PRO A 280 6.69 16.49 -22.08
C PRO A 280 6.04 17.19 -23.28
N SER A 281 4.81 17.64 -23.10
CA SER A 281 4.18 18.55 -24.07
C SER A 281 4.79 19.96 -23.94
N LYS A 282 4.62 20.82 -24.95
CA LYS A 282 5.07 22.23 -24.87
C LYS A 282 4.45 23.00 -23.69
N ALA A 283 3.28 22.57 -23.22
CA ALA A 283 2.58 23.15 -22.08
C ALA A 283 3.00 22.54 -20.73
N TRP A 284 3.85 21.52 -20.71
CA TRP A 284 4.31 20.89 -19.49
C TRP A 284 5.15 21.85 -18.63
N ARG A 285 5.03 21.71 -17.31
CA ARG A 285 5.73 22.56 -16.32
C ARG A 285 6.45 21.75 -15.24
N GLY A 286 6.28 20.43 -15.24
CA GLY A 286 7.00 19.53 -14.33
C GLY A 286 8.39 19.16 -14.86
N GLY A 287 8.99 18.14 -14.27
CA GLY A 287 10.25 17.57 -14.70
C GLY A 287 10.16 16.92 -16.09
N ALA A 288 11.28 16.86 -16.80
CA ALA A 288 11.39 16.18 -18.08
C ALA A 288 12.44 15.06 -17.99
N GLY A 289 12.07 13.87 -18.44
CA GLY A 289 12.91 12.67 -18.42
C GLY A 289 12.97 11.95 -17.08
N TYR A 290 13.99 11.09 -16.96
CA TYR A 290 14.24 10.27 -15.78
C TYR A 290 14.60 11.11 -14.54
N ILE A 291 14.46 10.50 -13.35
CA ILE A 291 14.73 11.13 -12.05
C ILE A 291 16.21 11.48 -12.09
N SER A 292 16.49 12.75 -11.81
CA SER A 292 17.84 13.27 -11.74
C SER A 292 18.21 13.60 -10.30
N LYS A 293 19.52 13.76 -10.07
CA LYS A 293 20.03 14.21 -8.77
C LYS A 293 19.41 15.55 -8.34
N ASP A 294 19.24 16.47 -9.28
CA ASP A 294 18.63 17.78 -9.04
C ASP A 294 17.16 17.68 -8.64
N MET A 295 16.40 16.77 -9.26
CA MET A 295 15.01 16.51 -8.88
C MET A 295 14.92 15.97 -7.45
N ILE A 296 15.81 15.05 -7.06
CA ILE A 296 15.85 14.53 -5.68
C ILE A 296 16.17 15.64 -4.69
N LEU A 297 17.19 16.45 -4.95
CA LEU A 297 17.61 17.52 -4.04
C LEU A 297 16.56 18.63 -3.87
N LYS A 298 15.72 18.87 -4.89
CA LYS A 298 14.66 19.89 -4.85
C LYS A 298 13.31 19.35 -4.38
N GLY A 299 12.99 18.11 -4.74
CA GLY A 299 11.67 17.52 -4.54
C GLY A 299 11.52 16.78 -3.21
N LEU A 300 12.58 16.13 -2.73
CA LEU A 300 12.54 15.29 -1.54
C LEU A 300 13.09 15.99 -0.29
N PRO A 301 12.66 15.57 0.91
CA PRO A 301 13.22 16.05 2.17
C PRO A 301 14.70 15.70 2.28
N ALA A 302 15.52 16.59 2.85
CA ALA A 302 16.94 16.33 3.02
C ALA A 302 17.21 15.08 3.89
N PRO A 303 18.31 14.35 3.66
CA PRO A 303 18.71 13.23 4.50
C PRO A 303 18.81 13.63 5.97
N GLY A 304 18.25 12.81 6.85
CA GLY A 304 18.20 13.08 8.29
C GLY A 304 17.51 11.97 9.07
N GLU A 305 17.67 11.97 10.40
CA GLU A 305 17.11 10.92 11.26
C GLU A 305 15.57 10.89 11.23
N ASP A 306 14.93 12.04 11.03
CA ASP A 306 13.48 12.20 10.94
C ASP A 306 12.93 12.10 9.51
N THR A 307 13.76 11.68 8.55
CA THR A 307 13.41 11.54 7.13
C THR A 307 13.30 10.06 6.75
N MET A 308 12.30 9.74 5.92
CA MET A 308 12.21 8.44 5.26
C MET A 308 11.81 8.60 3.80
N ILE A 309 12.41 7.80 2.92
CA ILE A 309 12.11 7.76 1.48
C ILE A 309 11.49 6.41 1.14
N LEU A 310 10.28 6.43 0.59
CA LEU A 310 9.57 5.27 0.10
C LEU A 310 9.72 5.17 -1.42
N VAL A 311 10.10 4.01 -1.95
CA VAL A 311 10.34 3.82 -3.39
C VAL A 311 9.54 2.65 -3.92
N CYS A 312 8.78 2.85 -5.00
CA CYS A 312 8.05 1.77 -5.67
C CYS A 312 7.89 2.04 -7.16
N GLY A 313 8.27 1.10 -8.01
CA GLY A 313 8.08 1.24 -9.45
C GLY A 313 8.74 0.10 -10.23
N PRO A 314 8.89 0.26 -11.56
CA PRO A 314 9.48 -0.77 -12.40
C PRO A 314 10.97 -0.99 -12.08
N PRO A 315 11.51 -2.20 -12.31
CA PRO A 315 12.89 -2.56 -11.94
C PRO A 315 13.97 -1.56 -12.42
N GLY A 316 13.84 -1.05 -13.65
CA GLY A 316 14.76 -0.05 -14.19
C GLY A 316 14.80 1.25 -13.36
N MET A 317 13.64 1.72 -12.87
CA MET A 317 13.57 2.86 -11.96
C MET A 317 14.21 2.52 -10.62
N MET A 318 13.84 1.38 -10.05
CA MET A 318 14.35 0.94 -8.75
C MET A 318 15.88 0.91 -8.75
N LYS A 319 16.48 0.28 -9.78
CA LYS A 319 17.92 0.20 -9.95
C LYS A 319 18.60 1.57 -10.07
N HIS A 320 18.00 2.51 -10.81
CA HIS A 320 18.52 3.86 -11.01
C HIS A 320 18.46 4.73 -9.75
N VAL A 321 17.38 4.61 -8.98
CA VAL A 321 17.08 5.50 -7.85
C VAL A 321 17.64 4.97 -6.53
N SER A 322 17.44 3.69 -6.23
CA SER A 322 17.68 3.10 -4.91
C SER A 322 18.44 1.78 -4.92
N GLY A 323 18.68 1.19 -6.08
CA GLY A 323 18.95 -0.24 -6.20
C GLY A 323 17.67 -1.08 -6.03
N GLU A 324 17.74 -2.34 -6.48
CA GLU A 324 16.62 -3.29 -6.37
C GLU A 324 16.47 -3.83 -4.94
N LYS A 325 15.34 -4.48 -4.64
CA LYS A 325 15.22 -5.34 -3.46
C LYS A 325 16.07 -6.60 -3.65
N ALA A 326 16.52 -7.19 -2.55
CA ALA A 326 17.23 -8.46 -2.62
C ALA A 326 16.26 -9.61 -2.95
N LYS A 327 16.80 -10.68 -3.56
CA LYS A 327 16.03 -11.89 -3.94
C LYS A 327 15.41 -12.63 -2.76
N ASP A 328 15.93 -12.40 -1.56
CA ASP A 328 15.42 -12.94 -0.29
C ASP A 328 14.33 -12.06 0.35
N TRP A 329 13.82 -11.06 -0.39
CA TRP A 329 12.79 -10.11 0.02
C TRP A 329 13.22 -9.05 1.04
N THR A 330 14.50 -9.06 1.44
CA THR A 330 15.07 -7.96 2.23
C THR A 330 15.19 -6.67 1.40
N GLN A 331 15.49 -5.54 2.05
CA GLN A 331 15.61 -4.25 1.38
C GLN A 331 16.78 -4.19 0.37
N GLY A 332 17.74 -5.12 0.46
CA GLY A 332 18.95 -5.12 -0.36
C GLY A 332 19.86 -3.91 -0.07
N GLU A 333 20.97 -3.81 -0.81
CA GLU A 333 21.88 -2.67 -0.70
C GLU A 333 21.21 -1.40 -1.26
N LEU A 334 21.43 -0.27 -0.59
CA LEU A 334 21.10 1.03 -1.18
C LEU A 334 22.16 1.37 -2.24
N SER A 335 21.72 1.78 -3.42
CA SER A 335 22.57 2.28 -4.50
C SER A 335 21.83 3.32 -5.35
N GLY A 336 22.47 3.81 -6.41
CA GLY A 336 21.87 4.82 -7.29
C GLY A 336 21.79 6.20 -6.65
N LEU A 337 20.88 7.02 -7.17
CA LEU A 337 20.83 8.44 -6.86
C LEU A 337 20.60 8.76 -5.37
N LEU A 338 19.83 7.95 -4.64
CA LEU A 338 19.61 8.16 -3.21
C LEU A 338 20.91 7.98 -2.41
N LYS A 339 21.75 6.99 -2.76
CA LYS A 339 23.08 6.85 -2.14
C LYS A 339 23.98 8.02 -2.47
N GLU A 340 23.98 8.45 -3.73
CA GLU A 340 24.80 9.57 -4.22
C GLU A 340 24.38 10.95 -3.66
N THR A 341 23.17 11.05 -3.13
CA THR A 341 22.62 12.27 -2.49
C THR A 341 22.68 12.22 -0.97
N GLY A 342 23.28 11.18 -0.39
CA GLY A 342 23.59 11.11 1.04
C GLY A 342 22.53 10.41 1.91
N TYR A 343 21.53 9.75 1.31
CA TYR A 343 20.63 8.89 2.08
C TYR A 343 21.33 7.58 2.46
N THR A 344 20.93 7.02 3.60
CA THR A 344 21.42 5.72 4.10
C THR A 344 20.33 4.65 4.00
N GLU A 345 20.71 3.38 4.14
CA GLU A 345 19.79 2.23 4.08
C GLU A 345 18.66 2.35 5.11
N GLY A 346 18.92 2.93 6.29
CA GLY A 346 17.92 3.14 7.34
C GLY A 346 16.88 4.22 6.99
N MET A 347 17.16 5.06 5.99
CA MET A 347 16.26 6.11 5.52
C MET A 347 15.41 5.65 4.33
N VAL A 348 15.72 4.54 3.67
CA VAL A 348 15.07 4.15 2.40
C VAL A 348 14.32 2.84 2.55
N PHE A 349 13.03 2.84 2.20
CA PHE A 349 12.21 1.65 2.12
C PHE A 349 11.71 1.41 0.70
N LYS A 350 12.02 0.23 0.16
CA LYS A 350 11.63 -0.23 -1.17
C LYS A 350 10.44 -1.18 -1.08
N PHE A 351 9.33 -0.82 -1.73
CA PHE A 351 8.21 -1.73 -1.97
C PHE A 351 8.53 -2.67 -3.13
N ASP A 352 7.78 -3.77 -3.23
CA ASP A 352 7.94 -4.72 -4.32
C ASP A 352 7.62 -4.04 -5.65
N GLY A 353 8.58 -4.07 -6.58
CA GLY A 353 8.38 -3.55 -7.93
C GLY A 353 7.44 -4.43 -8.74
N ASP A 354 6.81 -3.85 -9.75
CA ASP A 354 6.01 -4.57 -10.74
C ASP A 354 6.97 -5.45 -11.55
N GLU A 355 7.22 -6.70 -11.12
CA GLU A 355 8.06 -7.65 -11.85
C GLU A 355 7.34 -8.08 -13.15
N ALA A 356 7.45 -7.22 -14.15
CA ALA A 356 7.22 -7.54 -15.54
C ALA A 356 8.36 -8.45 -16.03
N GLY A 357 8.31 -9.74 -15.67
CA GLY A 357 9.12 -10.77 -16.30
C GLY A 357 9.70 -11.83 -15.37
N GLN A 358 9.32 -13.08 -15.63
CA GLN A 358 10.11 -14.31 -15.38
C GLN A 358 10.15 -14.94 -13.98
N GLY A 359 9.85 -14.24 -12.89
CA GLY A 359 9.69 -14.89 -11.57
C GLY A 359 8.38 -15.67 -11.45
N SER A 360 8.33 -16.95 -11.85
CA SER A 360 7.25 -17.85 -11.44
C SER A 360 7.49 -18.26 -9.99
N LEU A 361 6.60 -17.86 -9.09
CA LEU A 361 6.53 -18.42 -7.74
C LEU A 361 6.09 -19.89 -7.86
N SER A 362 7.02 -20.83 -8.05
CA SER A 362 6.77 -22.22 -7.68
C SER A 362 6.87 -22.31 -6.16
N LEU A 363 5.79 -21.97 -5.46
CA LEU A 363 5.66 -22.28 -4.04
C LEU A 363 5.43 -23.78 -3.88
N SER A 364 6.52 -24.55 -3.88
CA SER A 364 6.57 -25.82 -3.15
C SER A 364 6.89 -25.49 -1.69
N LEU A 365 5.83 -25.32 -0.88
CA LEU A 365 5.80 -25.33 0.60
C LEU A 365 6.70 -24.37 1.41
N SER A 366 6.07 -23.87 2.47
CA SER A 366 6.55 -22.98 3.53
C SER A 366 6.85 -21.54 3.12
N LEU A 367 5.87 -20.67 3.36
CA LEU A 367 6.18 -19.29 3.69
C LEU A 367 7.15 -19.32 4.87
N PRO A 368 8.27 -18.57 4.84
CA PRO A 368 9.08 -18.42 6.04
C PRO A 368 8.16 -17.84 7.14
N PRO A 369 8.19 -18.39 8.36
CA PRO A 369 7.45 -17.84 9.48
C PRO A 369 8.06 -16.47 9.78
N SER A 370 7.47 -15.43 9.23
CA SER A 370 7.81 -14.08 9.63
C SER A 370 7.54 -13.96 11.12
N PHE A 371 8.45 -13.31 11.84
CA PHE A 371 8.31 -12.93 13.25
C PHE A 371 8.40 -14.06 14.28
N LYS A 372 9.60 -14.63 14.47
CA LYS A 372 10.04 -14.92 15.85
C LYS A 372 10.79 -13.71 16.39
N LEU A 373 10.05 -12.90 17.13
CA LEU A 373 10.50 -11.81 17.99
C LEU A 373 11.39 -12.35 19.11
N GLU A 374 12.61 -12.83 18.82
CA GLU A 374 13.47 -13.41 19.88
C GLU A 374 14.98 -13.22 19.69
N ARG A 375 15.43 -12.51 18.65
CA ARG A 375 16.87 -12.19 18.46
C ARG A 375 17.28 -10.75 18.74
N ALA A 376 16.34 -9.86 19.05
CA ALA A 376 16.65 -8.49 19.48
C ALA A 376 16.84 -8.35 21.01
N LEU A 377 16.33 -9.29 21.82
CA LEU A 377 16.42 -9.23 23.29
C LEU A 377 17.68 -9.88 23.88
N LYS A 378 18.35 -10.79 23.16
CA LYS A 378 19.59 -11.44 23.62
C LYS A 378 20.89 -10.64 23.40
N ARG A 379 20.81 -9.45 22.80
CA ARG A 379 21.96 -8.54 22.67
C ARG A 379 22.01 -7.43 23.73
N SER A 380 20.96 -7.29 24.55
CA SER A 380 20.88 -6.24 25.58
C SER A 380 20.94 -6.75 27.02
N MET A 381 20.94 -8.07 27.27
CA MET A 381 20.98 -8.63 28.62
C MET A 381 21.79 -9.94 28.67
N GLY A 382 22.91 -9.91 29.41
CA GLY A 382 23.85 -11.01 29.64
C GLY A 382 25.27 -10.53 29.34
N GLY A 383 25.99 -9.88 30.25
CA GLY A 383 26.14 -10.18 31.68
C GLY A 383 27.65 -10.39 31.89
N ILE A 384 28.34 -9.45 32.53
CA ILE A 384 28.64 -9.52 33.97
C ILE A 384 29.17 -10.90 34.37
N ARG A 385 30.47 -10.91 34.67
CA ARG A 385 31.26 -12.01 35.22
C ARG A 385 30.72 -12.45 36.60
N SER A 386 30.69 -13.76 36.85
CA SER A 386 30.96 -14.40 38.15
C SER A 386 30.99 -15.93 37.97
N MET A 387 32.17 -16.55 37.93
CA MET A 387 32.78 -17.39 38.99
C MET A 387 32.02 -18.68 39.38
N THR A 388 32.47 -19.77 38.74
CA THR A 388 32.89 -21.09 39.25
C THR A 388 32.35 -21.64 40.58
N LEU A 389 31.59 -22.74 40.50
CA LEU A 389 31.55 -23.92 41.42
C LEU A 389 30.96 -25.07 40.56
N GLY A 390 31.57 -26.22 40.31
CA GLY A 390 32.24 -27.14 41.22
C GLY A 390 31.44 -28.46 41.20
N VAL A 391 31.69 -29.33 40.20
CA VAL A 391 31.05 -30.64 40.07
C VAL A 391 31.82 -31.67 40.89
N ALA A 392 31.14 -32.35 41.82
CA ALA A 392 31.62 -33.57 42.45
C ALA A 392 30.50 -34.62 42.36
N ALA A 393 30.73 -35.66 41.55
CA ALA A 393 29.93 -36.87 41.48
C ALA A 393 30.73 -38.01 42.11
N HIS A 394 30.12 -38.76 43.04
CA HIS A 394 30.68 -40.00 43.57
C HIS A 394 29.53 -40.95 43.96
N ARG A 395 29.51 -42.15 43.35
CA ARG A 395 29.10 -43.47 43.87
C ARG A 395 29.16 -44.49 42.71
N ASN A 396 30.11 -45.43 42.77
CA ASN A 396 29.92 -46.88 43.03
C ASN A 396 29.10 -47.56 41.91
N MET A 397 29.62 -48.52 41.15
CA MET A 397 30.40 -49.72 41.50
C MET A 397 31.31 -50.12 40.34
#